data_AF-A0A081C9H1-F1
#
_entry.id   AF-A0A081C9H1-F1
#
_cell.length_a   1.000
_cell.length_b   1.000
_cell.length_c   1.000
_cell.angle_alpha   90.00
_cell.angle_beta   90.00
_cell.angle_gamma   90.00
#
_symmetry.space_group_name_H-M   'P 1'
#
loop_
_entity.id
_entity.type
_entity.pdbx_description
1 polymer ?
#
loop_
_entity_poly.entity_id
_entity_poly.type
_entity_poly.pdbx_seq_one_letter_code
_entity_poly.pdbx_strand_id
1 'polypeptide(L)'
;MKNIQETCIYCGKNPKETDDHVPPKSFYPKPRPSDLITVPSCLRCNQSAGKDEEFFLATFMFSHAGISKAGQRLWSEKVHRMFQKNVGLKRKIAEGLKYANLVTPAGIFIGRRLLVSTDETRFDNVVNKIVKGLYYFEYNEPLPLEAEITTLFLTTQENFELVGSYVNQLVQGSKGWKGIFEYKHNRAMDRKVGSMWLLLFYNFAAFWTVTIEKEY
;
A
#
# COMPACT_ATOMS: atom_id res chain seq x y z
N MET A 1 27.56 2.12 18.64
CA MET A 1 26.16 1.76 18.27
C MET A 1 25.79 2.61 17.07
N LYS A 2 25.43 2.03 15.91
CA LYS A 2 25.00 2.84 14.75
C LYS A 2 23.71 3.56 15.12
N ASN A 3 23.70 4.89 15.02
CA ASN A 3 22.51 5.68 15.25
C ASN A 3 21.50 5.33 14.13
N ILE A 4 20.50 4.50 14.43
CA ILE A 4 19.58 3.94 13.41
C ILE A 4 18.82 5.07 12.69
N GLN A 5 18.67 6.23 13.34
CA GLN A 5 18.10 7.44 12.75
C GLN A 5 18.98 8.09 11.66
N GLU A 6 20.23 7.67 11.47
CA GLU A 6 21.14 8.26 10.47
C GLU A 6 21.37 7.36 9.25
N THR A 7 20.74 6.18 9.19
CA THR A 7 20.87 5.24 8.08
C THR A 7 19.52 5.02 7.40
N CYS A 8 19.54 4.86 6.08
CA CYS A 8 18.34 4.50 5.31
C CYS A 8 17.79 3.13 5.74
N ILE A 9 16.53 3.08 6.20
CA ILE A 9 15.90 1.84 6.65
C ILE A 9 15.73 0.81 5.53
N TYR A 10 15.64 1.27 4.28
CA TYR A 10 15.32 0.41 3.15
C TYR A 10 16.52 -0.38 2.63
N CYS A 11 17.73 0.20 2.72
CA CYS A 11 18.93 -0.41 2.18
C CYS A 11 20.00 -0.73 3.23
N GLY A 12 19.89 -0.18 4.45
CA GLY A 12 20.84 -0.39 5.55
C GLY A 12 22.27 0.10 5.30
N LYS A 13 22.53 0.74 4.16
CA LYS A 13 23.89 1.09 3.68
C LYS A 13 24.12 2.59 3.57
N ASN A 14 23.21 3.29 2.88
CA ASN A 14 23.36 4.73 2.63
C ASN A 14 22.93 5.55 3.87
N PRO A 15 23.52 6.74 4.07
CA PRO A 15 23.07 7.66 5.11
C PRO A 15 21.63 8.13 4.88
N LYS A 16 20.99 8.64 5.93
CA LYS A 16 19.73 9.37 5.85
C LYS A 16 19.96 10.66 5.04
N GLU A 17 19.25 10.80 3.94
CA GLU A 17 19.23 12.01 3.12
C GLU A 17 17.85 12.68 3.13
N THR A 18 16.80 11.89 3.35
CA THR A 18 15.40 12.35 3.30
C THR A 18 14.53 11.63 4.34
N ASP A 19 13.34 12.17 4.56
CA ASP A 19 12.27 11.53 5.32
C ASP A 19 11.18 11.05 4.36
N ASP A 20 11.01 9.73 4.24
CA ASP A 20 10.00 9.13 3.37
C ASP A 20 8.68 9.00 4.13
N HIS A 21 7.55 9.28 3.46
CA HIS A 21 6.23 9.21 4.08
C HIS A 21 5.64 7.81 3.87
N VAL A 22 5.07 7.25 4.94
CA VAL A 22 4.57 5.87 4.94
C VAL A 22 3.12 5.83 5.46
N PRO A 23 2.10 5.55 4.63
CA PRO A 23 2.12 5.50 3.17
C PRO A 23 2.58 6.81 2.48
N PRO A 24 2.86 6.75 1.17
CA PRO A 24 3.25 7.92 0.39
C PRO A 24 2.31 9.11 0.62
N LYS A 25 2.89 10.29 0.85
CA LYS A 25 2.15 11.55 1.04
C LYS A 25 1.18 11.88 -0.10
N SER A 26 1.43 11.31 -1.27
CA SER A 26 0.61 11.40 -2.47
C SER A 26 -0.78 10.76 -2.32
N PHE A 27 -0.96 9.85 -1.37
CA PHE A 27 -2.21 9.10 -1.14
C PHE A 27 -3.22 9.86 -0.27
N TYR A 28 -2.86 11.07 0.18
CA TYR A 28 -3.70 11.92 1.04
C TYR A 28 -4.14 13.19 0.29
N PRO A 29 -5.45 13.53 0.26
CA PRO A 29 -5.94 14.81 -0.24
C PRO A 29 -5.48 15.96 0.67
N LYS A 30 -5.50 17.21 0.18
CA LYS A 30 -5.04 18.40 0.92
C LYS A 30 -6.20 19.16 1.60
N PRO A 31 -6.18 19.57 2.88
CA PRO A 31 -5.03 19.54 3.77
C PRO A 31 -4.76 18.11 4.21
N ARG A 32 -3.47 17.78 4.25
CA ARG A 32 -3.02 16.47 4.67
C ARG A 32 -3.01 16.42 6.20
N PRO A 33 -3.16 15.24 6.81
CA PRO A 33 -2.92 15.08 8.23
C PRO A 33 -1.53 15.61 8.62
N SER A 34 -1.44 16.26 9.79
CA SER A 34 -0.17 16.80 10.30
C SER A 34 0.73 15.73 10.91
N ASP A 35 0.18 14.54 11.14
CA ASP A 35 0.79 13.44 11.89
C ASP A 35 1.16 12.25 11.00
N LEU A 36 1.35 12.45 9.68
CA LEU A 36 1.80 11.40 8.77
C LEU A 36 3.10 10.76 9.27
N ILE A 37 3.20 9.44 9.14
CA ILE A 37 4.42 8.70 9.51
C ILE A 37 5.52 9.08 8.51
N THR A 38 6.72 9.32 9.04
CA THR A 38 7.93 9.45 8.25
C THR A 38 9.04 8.56 8.78
N VAL A 39 9.86 8.03 7.88
CA VAL A 39 10.99 7.14 8.20
C VAL A 39 12.28 7.59 7.52
N PRO A 40 13.47 7.34 8.12
CA PRO A 40 14.73 7.79 7.56
C PRO A 40 15.09 6.99 6.30
N SER A 41 15.41 7.69 5.22
CA SER A 41 15.68 7.10 3.91
C SER A 41 16.79 7.82 3.16
N CYS A 42 17.46 7.09 2.26
CA CYS A 42 18.30 7.71 1.24
C CYS A 42 17.42 8.13 0.06
N LEU A 43 17.88 9.11 -0.72
CA LEU A 43 17.14 9.69 -1.83
C LEU A 43 16.75 8.62 -2.87
N ARG A 44 17.68 7.70 -3.16
CA ARG A 44 17.48 6.60 -4.11
C ARG A 44 16.34 5.67 -3.71
N CYS A 45 16.29 5.24 -2.44
CA CYS A 45 15.25 4.32 -1.96
C CYS A 45 13.91 5.01 -1.78
N ASN A 46 13.90 6.28 -1.35
CA ASN A 46 12.67 7.06 -1.28
C ASN A 46 12.00 7.17 -2.68
N GLN A 47 12.80 7.41 -3.72
CA GLN A 47 12.28 7.60 -5.07
C GLN A 47 12.07 6.32 -5.89
N SER A 48 12.51 5.14 -5.41
CA SER A 48 12.56 3.92 -6.22
C SER A 48 11.20 3.41 -6.68
N ALA A 49 10.14 3.64 -5.90
CA ALA A 49 8.78 3.18 -6.22
C ALA A 49 7.89 4.29 -6.80
N GLY A 50 8.41 5.49 -7.10
CA GLY A 50 7.56 6.65 -7.43
C GLY A 50 6.59 6.42 -8.61
N LYS A 51 7.03 5.76 -9.68
CA LYS A 51 6.15 5.41 -10.82
C LYS A 51 5.07 4.39 -10.42
N ASP A 52 5.41 3.47 -9.53
CA ASP A 52 4.51 2.41 -9.05
C ASP A 52 3.48 2.98 -8.08
N GLU A 53 3.88 3.93 -7.23
CA GLU A 53 2.98 4.70 -6.36
C GLU A 53 1.98 5.53 -7.20
N GLU A 54 2.42 6.17 -8.28
CA GLU A 54 1.52 6.87 -9.22
C GLU A 54 0.50 5.93 -9.85
N PHE A 55 0.95 4.75 -10.29
CA PHE A 55 0.07 3.73 -10.87
C PHE A 55 -0.90 3.16 -9.85
N PHE A 56 -0.42 2.79 -8.65
CA PHE A 56 -1.24 2.30 -7.55
C PHE A 56 -2.37 3.27 -7.22
N LEU A 57 -2.05 4.55 -7.02
CA LEU A 57 -3.04 5.59 -6.76
C LEU A 57 -4.03 5.73 -7.93
N ALA A 58 -3.53 5.84 -9.16
CA ALA A 58 -4.36 6.01 -10.35
C ALA A 58 -5.35 4.85 -10.52
N THR A 59 -4.88 3.61 -10.36
CA THR A 59 -5.68 2.39 -10.49
C THR A 59 -6.86 2.41 -9.53
N PHE A 60 -6.65 2.71 -8.25
CA PHE A 60 -7.76 2.77 -7.28
C PHE A 60 -8.74 3.92 -7.51
N MET A 61 -8.33 5.00 -8.17
CA MET A 61 -9.30 6.06 -8.50
C MET A 61 -10.30 5.65 -9.59
N PHE A 62 -10.07 4.56 -10.31
CA PHE A 62 -11.05 3.94 -11.21
C PHE A 62 -11.85 2.81 -10.57
N SER A 63 -11.68 2.56 -9.27
CA SER A 63 -12.47 1.58 -8.51
C SER A 63 -13.47 2.29 -7.58
N HIS A 64 -14.14 1.52 -6.70
CA HIS A 64 -15.02 2.08 -5.67
C HIS A 64 -14.31 3.10 -4.76
N ALA A 65 -12.99 2.96 -4.57
CA ALA A 65 -12.20 3.94 -3.83
C ALA A 65 -12.29 5.35 -4.44
N GLY A 66 -12.35 5.47 -5.77
CA GLY A 66 -12.51 6.75 -6.48
C GLY A 66 -13.84 7.45 -6.24
N ILE A 67 -14.88 6.71 -5.84
CA ILE A 67 -16.22 7.25 -5.55
C ILE A 67 -16.28 7.83 -4.13
N SER A 68 -15.39 7.39 -3.22
CA SER A 68 -15.32 7.92 -1.86
C SER A 68 -15.00 9.43 -1.85
N LYS A 69 -15.30 10.11 -0.73
CA LYS A 69 -14.93 11.53 -0.54
C LYS A 69 -13.42 11.75 -0.69
N ALA A 70 -12.59 10.83 -0.22
CA ALA A 70 -11.14 10.90 -0.39
C ALA A 70 -10.74 10.72 -1.87
N GLY A 71 -11.34 9.74 -2.54
CA GLY A 71 -11.07 9.43 -3.95
C GLY A 71 -11.42 10.55 -4.91
N GLN A 72 -12.61 11.15 -4.79
CA GLN A 72 -13.02 12.29 -5.63
C GLN A 72 -12.06 13.49 -5.50
N ARG A 73 -11.55 13.70 -4.28
CA ARG A 73 -10.57 14.75 -4.01
C ARG A 73 -9.21 14.42 -4.58
N LEU A 74 -8.72 13.19 -4.40
CA LEU A 74 -7.47 12.74 -5.01
C LEU A 74 -7.51 12.79 -6.54
N TRP A 75 -8.67 12.49 -7.13
CA TRP A 75 -8.89 12.63 -8.56
C TRP A 75 -8.70 14.07 -9.04
N SER A 76 -9.46 15.00 -8.45
CA SER A 76 -9.47 16.41 -8.85
C SER A 76 -8.16 17.14 -8.53
N GLU A 77 -7.60 16.90 -7.34
CA GLU A 77 -6.40 17.60 -6.86
C GLU A 77 -5.12 17.06 -7.52
N LYS A 78 -5.10 15.77 -7.90
CA LYS A 78 -3.87 15.07 -8.29
C LYS A 78 -3.98 14.24 -9.56
N VAL A 79 -4.83 13.22 -9.62
CA VAL A 79 -4.79 12.22 -10.70
C VAL A 79 -5.09 12.84 -12.07
N HIS A 80 -6.03 13.79 -12.14
CA HIS A 80 -6.34 14.48 -13.39
C HIS A 80 -5.10 15.19 -13.98
N ARG A 81 -4.36 15.93 -13.16
CA ARG A 81 -3.14 16.64 -13.57
C ARG A 81 -1.99 15.67 -13.86
N MET A 82 -1.91 14.58 -13.10
CA MET A 82 -0.91 13.52 -13.31
C MET A 82 -1.04 12.91 -14.70
N PHE A 83 -2.26 12.62 -15.16
CA PHE A 83 -2.50 12.11 -16.52
C PHE A 83 -2.20 13.11 -17.64
N GLN A 84 -2.34 14.42 -17.38
CA GLN A 84 -1.94 15.44 -18.35
C GLN A 84 -0.41 15.46 -18.56
N LYS A 85 0.36 15.18 -17.49
CA LYS A 85 1.83 15.18 -17.53
C LYS A 85 2.43 13.83 -17.93
N ASN A 86 1.80 12.73 -17.52
CA ASN A 86 2.28 11.37 -17.71
C ASN A 86 1.34 10.61 -18.65
N VAL A 87 1.47 10.90 -19.96
CA VAL A 87 0.66 10.26 -21.02
C VAL A 87 0.85 8.75 -21.09
N GLY A 88 2.05 8.24 -20.73
CA GLY A 88 2.33 6.81 -20.67
C GLY A 88 1.51 6.11 -19.59
N LEU A 89 1.42 6.70 -18.39
CA LEU A 89 0.57 6.21 -17.32
C LEU A 89 -0.90 6.23 -17.72
N LYS A 90 -1.37 7.34 -18.31
CA LYS A 90 -2.75 7.45 -18.81
C LYS A 90 -3.09 6.31 -19.79
N ARG A 91 -2.19 6.05 -20.74
CA ARG A 91 -2.34 4.95 -21.70
C ARG A 91 -2.37 3.59 -21.00
N LYS A 92 -1.43 3.32 -20.10
CA LYS A 92 -1.36 2.05 -19.36
C LYS A 92 -2.62 1.77 -18.55
N ILE A 93 -3.18 2.80 -17.90
CA ILE A 93 -4.46 2.67 -17.19
C ILE A 93 -5.58 2.39 -18.18
N ALA A 94 -5.69 3.15 -19.28
CA ALA A 94 -6.72 2.97 -20.29
C ALA A 94 -6.70 1.58 -20.94
N GLU A 95 -5.53 1.01 -21.22
CA GLU A 95 -5.35 -0.36 -21.72
C GLU A 95 -5.84 -1.42 -20.72
N GLY A 96 -5.75 -1.11 -19.43
CA GLY A 96 -6.21 -1.98 -18.35
C GLY A 96 -7.71 -1.87 -18.05
N LEU A 97 -8.40 -0.87 -18.58
CA LEU A 97 -9.82 -0.65 -18.34
C LEU A 97 -10.66 -1.62 -19.19
N LYS A 98 -11.41 -2.49 -18.53
CA LYS A 98 -12.34 -3.44 -19.16
C LYS A 98 -13.71 -3.30 -18.52
N TYR A 99 -14.75 -3.40 -19.32
CA TYR A 99 -16.09 -3.47 -18.75
C TYR A 99 -16.50 -4.92 -18.51
N ALA A 100 -17.04 -5.21 -17.33
CA ALA A 100 -17.61 -6.52 -17.00
C ALA A 100 -19.09 -6.39 -16.59
N ASN A 101 -19.86 -7.44 -16.87
CA ASN A 101 -21.22 -7.58 -16.36
C ASN A 101 -21.15 -8.02 -14.91
N LEU A 102 -21.77 -7.27 -14.00
CA LEU A 102 -21.91 -7.67 -12.62
C LEU A 102 -23.19 -8.48 -12.47
N VAL A 103 -23.04 -9.71 -12.03
CA VAL A 103 -24.15 -10.65 -11.82
C VAL A 103 -24.07 -11.14 -10.37
N THR A 104 -25.18 -11.17 -9.64
CA THR A 104 -25.21 -11.76 -8.29
C THR A 104 -24.97 -13.27 -8.36
N PRO A 105 -24.61 -13.94 -7.24
CA PRO A 105 -24.60 -15.40 -7.18
C PRO A 105 -25.93 -16.05 -7.58
N ALA A 106 -27.05 -15.34 -7.40
CA ALA A 106 -28.38 -15.78 -7.82
C ALA A 106 -28.69 -15.52 -9.32
N GLY A 107 -27.73 -15.07 -10.12
CA GLY A 107 -27.90 -14.84 -11.56
C GLY A 107 -28.52 -13.48 -11.94
N ILE A 108 -28.72 -12.57 -11.00
CA ILE A 108 -29.34 -11.26 -11.27
C ILE A 108 -28.31 -10.31 -11.85
N PHE A 109 -28.59 -9.74 -13.04
CA PHE A 109 -27.75 -8.71 -13.64
C PHE A 109 -27.91 -7.36 -12.93
N ILE A 110 -26.82 -6.85 -12.36
CA ILE A 110 -26.76 -5.58 -11.61
C ILE A 110 -26.21 -4.42 -12.48
N GLY A 111 -25.92 -4.71 -13.75
CA GLY A 111 -25.38 -3.75 -14.70
C GLY A 111 -23.91 -3.98 -15.03
N ARG A 112 -23.40 -3.15 -15.95
CA ARG A 112 -22.00 -3.15 -16.37
C ARG A 112 -21.17 -2.31 -15.40
N ARG A 113 -19.97 -2.77 -15.05
CA ARG A 113 -18.99 -2.02 -14.23
C ARG A 113 -17.66 -1.97 -14.93
N LEU A 114 -16.95 -0.87 -14.71
CA LEU A 114 -15.57 -0.71 -15.15
C LEU A 114 -14.67 -1.47 -14.18
N LEU A 115 -13.88 -2.39 -14.72
CA LEU A 115 -12.78 -3.07 -14.05
C LEU A 115 -11.47 -2.46 -14.53
N VAL A 116 -10.51 -2.35 -13.63
CA VAL A 116 -9.15 -1.97 -13.95
C VAL A 116 -8.26 -3.17 -13.70
N SER A 117 -7.47 -3.57 -14.70
CA SER A 117 -6.46 -4.60 -14.50
C SER A 117 -5.43 -4.13 -13.48
N THR A 118 -5.16 -4.97 -12.50
CA THR A 118 -4.07 -4.76 -11.54
C THR A 118 -2.74 -5.19 -12.16
N ASP A 119 -1.65 -4.68 -11.58
CA ASP A 119 -0.28 -5.10 -11.88
C ASP A 119 0.34 -5.47 -10.53
N GLU A 120 0.36 -6.77 -10.24
CA GLU A 120 0.71 -7.30 -8.91
C GLU A 120 2.13 -6.89 -8.51
N THR A 121 3.11 -7.04 -9.41
CA THR A 121 4.50 -6.61 -9.17
C THR A 121 4.59 -5.14 -8.75
N ARG A 122 3.83 -4.26 -9.41
CA ARG A 122 3.85 -2.82 -9.08
C ARG A 122 3.14 -2.54 -7.77
N PHE A 123 2.09 -3.29 -7.45
CA PHE A 123 1.41 -3.20 -6.16
C PHE A 123 2.32 -3.68 -5.03
N ASP A 124 2.99 -4.81 -5.21
CA ASP A 124 3.96 -5.37 -4.28
C ASP A 124 5.10 -4.39 -4.01
N ASN A 125 5.64 -3.72 -5.04
CA ASN A 125 6.67 -2.69 -4.84
C ASN A 125 6.21 -1.59 -3.87
N VAL A 126 4.96 -1.13 -4.01
CA VAL A 126 4.38 -0.09 -3.15
C VAL A 126 4.09 -0.64 -1.75
N VAL A 127 3.40 -1.77 -1.66
CA VAL A 127 2.99 -2.40 -0.39
C VAL A 127 4.21 -2.82 0.42
N ASN A 128 5.21 -3.44 -0.20
CA ASN A 128 6.44 -3.87 0.47
C ASN A 128 7.23 -2.67 1.01
N LYS A 129 7.28 -1.56 0.27
CA LYS A 129 7.90 -0.32 0.75
C LYS A 129 7.15 0.26 1.95
N ILE A 130 5.81 0.23 1.92
CA ILE A 130 4.97 0.66 3.03
C ILE A 130 5.19 -0.23 4.25
N VAL A 131 5.14 -1.56 4.11
CA VAL A 131 5.35 -2.53 5.19
C VAL A 131 6.73 -2.38 5.84
N LYS A 132 7.80 -2.18 5.06
CA LYS A 132 9.13 -1.89 5.61
C LYS A 132 9.14 -0.63 6.48
N GLY A 133 8.43 0.42 6.03
CA GLY A 133 8.29 1.66 6.77
C GLY A 133 7.44 1.53 8.04
N LEU A 134 6.32 0.81 7.97
CA LEU A 134 5.46 0.54 9.12
C LEU A 134 6.15 -0.35 10.15
N TYR A 135 6.90 -1.36 9.70
CA TYR A 135 7.73 -2.20 10.56
C TYR A 135 8.69 -1.33 11.39
N TYR A 136 9.40 -0.42 10.72
CA TYR A 136 10.29 0.52 11.41
C TYR A 136 9.54 1.42 12.41
N PHE A 137 8.40 1.96 12.01
CA PHE A 137 7.60 2.85 12.85
C PHE A 137 7.06 2.16 14.10
N GLU A 138 6.51 0.95 13.97
CA GLU A 138 5.88 0.22 15.08
C GLU A 138 6.90 -0.41 16.02
N TYR A 139 8.03 -0.87 15.49
CA TYR A 139 8.99 -1.66 16.26
C TYR A 139 10.32 -0.97 16.53
N ASN A 140 10.51 0.26 16.03
CA ASN A 140 11.72 1.06 16.18
C ASN A 140 13.00 0.35 15.71
N GLU A 141 12.87 -0.60 14.78
CA GLU A 141 13.94 -1.40 14.19
C GLU A 141 13.65 -1.59 12.69
N PRO A 142 14.64 -1.53 11.79
CA PRO A 142 14.39 -1.80 10.37
C PRO A 142 14.04 -3.28 10.16
N LEU A 143 13.13 -3.57 9.24
CA LEU A 143 12.91 -4.93 8.77
C LEU A 143 14.24 -5.45 8.18
N PRO A 144 14.72 -6.66 8.57
CA PRO A 144 15.95 -7.21 8.02
C PRO A 144 15.91 -7.27 6.48
N LEU A 145 17.05 -7.01 5.83
CA LEU A 145 17.11 -6.82 4.37
C LEU A 145 16.86 -8.11 3.59
N GLU A 146 17.13 -9.24 4.24
CA GLU A 146 16.95 -10.61 3.80
C GLU A 146 15.51 -11.12 4.00
N ALA A 147 14.65 -10.37 4.69
CA ALA A 147 13.27 -10.73 4.91
C ALA A 147 12.54 -10.90 3.57
N GLU A 148 11.88 -12.03 3.40
CA GLU A 148 10.95 -12.24 2.31
C GLU A 148 9.61 -11.59 2.66
N ILE A 149 9.01 -10.90 1.69
CA ILE A 149 7.73 -10.21 1.86
C ILE A 149 6.76 -10.76 0.82
N THR A 150 5.72 -11.44 1.28
CA THR A 150 4.64 -11.94 0.42
C THR A 150 3.40 -11.09 0.65
N THR A 151 2.83 -10.57 -0.43
CA THR A 151 1.63 -9.71 -0.41
C THR A 151 0.50 -10.36 -1.20
N LEU A 152 -0.70 -10.36 -0.62
CA LEU A 152 -1.93 -10.83 -1.22
C LEU A 152 -2.93 -9.67 -1.28
N PHE A 153 -3.37 -9.32 -2.50
CA PHE A 153 -4.47 -8.37 -2.68
C PHE A 153 -5.82 -9.08 -2.48
N LEU A 154 -6.60 -8.66 -1.49
CA LEU A 154 -7.86 -9.32 -1.12
C LEU A 154 -8.99 -8.85 -2.04
N THR A 155 -9.26 -9.64 -3.08
CA THR A 155 -10.27 -9.33 -4.11
C THR A 155 -11.34 -10.41 -4.26
N THR A 156 -11.09 -11.62 -3.75
CA THR A 156 -12.00 -12.77 -3.82
C THR A 156 -12.46 -13.17 -2.42
N GLN A 157 -13.62 -13.81 -2.33
CA GLN A 157 -14.14 -14.35 -1.07
C GLN A 157 -13.14 -15.33 -0.43
N GLU A 158 -12.50 -16.18 -1.23
CA GLU A 158 -11.47 -17.12 -0.78
C GLU A 158 -10.28 -16.40 -0.11
N ASN A 159 -9.80 -15.28 -0.68
CA ASN A 159 -8.72 -14.49 -0.08
C ASN A 159 -9.16 -13.92 1.29
N PHE A 160 -10.41 -13.45 1.39
CA PHE A 160 -10.95 -12.94 2.66
C PHE A 160 -11.11 -14.05 3.71
N GLU A 161 -11.58 -15.23 3.33
CA GLU A 161 -11.72 -16.39 4.23
C GLU A 161 -10.37 -16.89 4.73
N LEU A 162 -9.37 -17.00 3.84
CA LEU A 162 -8.00 -17.37 4.18
C LEU A 162 -7.44 -16.46 5.29
N VAL A 163 -7.56 -15.15 5.09
CA VAL A 163 -7.03 -14.14 6.02
C VAL A 163 -7.86 -14.02 7.30
N GLY A 164 -9.17 -14.24 7.22
CA GLY A 164 -10.11 -14.08 8.33
C GLY A 164 -9.71 -14.84 9.61
N SER A 165 -9.09 -16.00 9.45
CA SER A 165 -8.59 -16.82 10.58
C SER A 165 -7.43 -16.16 11.36
N TYR A 166 -6.70 -15.23 10.75
CA TYR A 166 -5.54 -14.56 11.33
C TYR A 166 -5.85 -13.14 11.84
N VAL A 167 -6.95 -12.52 11.41
CA VAL A 167 -7.26 -11.11 11.74
C VAL A 167 -7.35 -10.86 13.26
N ASN A 168 -7.85 -11.83 14.02
CA ASN A 168 -7.97 -11.72 15.49
C ASN A 168 -6.61 -11.72 16.20
N GLN A 169 -5.54 -12.13 15.53
CA GLN A 169 -4.19 -12.09 16.06
C GLN A 169 -3.53 -10.73 15.84
N LEU A 170 -4.13 -9.84 15.05
CA LEU A 170 -3.55 -8.54 14.76
C LEU A 170 -4.01 -7.48 15.76
N VAL A 171 -3.09 -6.62 16.16
CA VAL A 171 -3.38 -5.40 16.90
C VAL A 171 -3.59 -4.22 15.94
N GLN A 172 -4.38 -3.25 16.38
CA GLN A 172 -4.59 -2.02 15.62
C GLN A 172 -3.29 -1.23 15.53
N GLY A 173 -2.95 -0.73 14.33
CA GLY A 173 -1.77 0.11 14.15
C GLY A 173 -1.81 1.38 15.01
N SER A 174 -0.64 1.83 15.44
CA SER A 174 -0.47 3.00 16.32
C SER A 174 -1.00 4.30 15.68
N LYS A 175 -1.11 4.34 14.36
CA LYS A 175 -1.76 5.42 13.60
C LYS A 175 -2.72 4.89 12.55
N GLY A 176 -3.60 5.76 12.09
CA GLY A 176 -4.51 5.49 10.99
C GLY A 176 -5.28 6.75 10.61
N TRP A 177 -5.69 6.83 9.34
CA TRP A 177 -6.44 7.94 8.79
C TRP A 177 -7.71 7.38 8.15
N LYS A 178 -8.79 7.43 8.93
CA LYS A 178 -10.09 6.84 8.62
C LYS A 178 -10.52 7.14 7.18
N GLY A 179 -10.84 6.08 6.43
CA GLY A 179 -11.30 6.21 5.06
C GLY A 179 -10.22 6.54 4.02
N ILE A 180 -8.94 6.59 4.43
CA ILE A 180 -7.80 6.78 3.52
C ILE A 180 -6.82 5.62 3.70
N PHE A 181 -6.32 5.42 4.91
CA PHE A 181 -5.38 4.34 5.21
C PHE A 181 -5.47 3.92 6.66
N GLU A 182 -5.75 2.65 6.88
CA GLU A 182 -5.78 2.01 8.20
C GLU A 182 -5.02 0.69 8.10
N TYR A 183 -4.37 0.26 9.18
CA TYR A 183 -3.69 -1.03 9.19
C TYR A 183 -3.78 -1.71 10.54
N LYS A 184 -3.60 -3.03 10.51
CA LYS A 184 -3.37 -3.86 11.68
C LYS A 184 -2.07 -4.64 11.49
N HIS A 185 -1.41 -4.98 12.58
CA HIS A 185 -0.16 -5.72 12.52
C HIS A 185 0.01 -6.66 13.70
N ASN A 186 0.91 -7.63 13.55
CA ASN A 186 1.48 -8.39 14.66
C ASN A 186 2.91 -8.81 14.26
N ARG A 187 3.79 -9.00 15.23
CA ARG A 187 5.14 -9.54 15.03
C ARG A 187 5.35 -10.73 15.96
N ALA A 188 5.86 -11.82 15.41
CA ALA A 188 6.24 -13.00 16.15
C ALA A 188 7.23 -12.61 17.27
N MET A 189 6.96 -13.05 18.51
CA MET A 189 7.79 -12.67 19.66
C MET A 189 9.19 -13.28 19.62
N ASP A 190 9.32 -14.44 18.97
CA ASP A 190 10.53 -15.26 18.88
C ASP A 190 11.37 -15.00 17.63
N ARG A 191 10.80 -14.35 16.60
CA ARG A 191 11.48 -14.09 15.32
C ARG A 191 11.43 -12.61 14.98
N LYS A 192 12.60 -11.97 14.88
CA LYS A 192 12.72 -10.57 14.46
C LYS A 192 12.20 -10.31 13.05
N VAL A 193 12.02 -11.34 12.21
CA VAL A 193 11.54 -11.18 10.83
C VAL A 193 10.05 -11.48 10.69
N GLY A 194 9.50 -12.36 11.51
CA GLY A 194 8.12 -12.85 11.38
C GLY A 194 7.10 -11.76 11.70
N SER A 195 6.38 -11.22 10.71
CA SER A 195 5.30 -10.27 10.98
C SER A 195 4.15 -10.37 9.98
N MET A 196 2.96 -9.97 10.41
CA MET A 196 1.73 -9.99 9.63
C MET A 196 1.12 -8.59 9.59
N TRP A 197 0.55 -8.23 8.45
CA TRP A 197 0.02 -6.89 8.19
C TRP A 197 -1.29 -7.00 7.41
N LEU A 198 -2.31 -6.31 7.87
CA LEU A 198 -3.53 -6.07 7.11
C LEU A 198 -3.61 -4.57 6.83
N LEU A 199 -3.47 -4.19 5.57
CA LEU A 199 -3.50 -2.79 5.12
C LEU A 199 -4.82 -2.51 4.41
N LEU A 200 -5.50 -1.42 4.75
CA LEU A 200 -6.75 -1.00 4.13
C LEU A 200 -6.63 0.40 3.55
N PHE A 201 -6.71 0.50 2.23
CA PHE A 201 -6.72 1.78 1.51
C PHE A 201 -8.13 2.16 1.11
N TYR A 202 -8.52 3.40 1.40
CA TYR A 202 -9.77 4.04 0.96
C TYR A 202 -11.04 3.24 1.32
N ASN A 203 -11.04 2.50 2.42
CA ASN A 203 -12.11 1.57 2.82
C ASN A 203 -12.51 0.55 1.74
N PHE A 204 -11.58 0.22 0.85
CA PHE A 204 -11.87 -0.61 -0.31
C PHE A 204 -10.78 -1.63 -0.59
N ALA A 205 -9.54 -1.18 -0.78
CA ALA A 205 -8.46 -2.06 -1.19
C ALA A 205 -7.72 -2.60 0.03
N ALA A 206 -7.95 -3.88 0.33
CA ALA A 206 -7.31 -4.57 1.44
C ALA A 206 -6.15 -5.45 0.96
N PHE A 207 -5.00 -5.35 1.62
CA PHE A 207 -3.82 -6.16 1.34
C PHE A 207 -3.42 -6.90 2.61
N TRP A 208 -3.19 -8.20 2.47
CA TRP A 208 -2.58 -9.02 3.50
C TRP A 208 -1.10 -9.22 3.16
N THR A 209 -0.21 -8.88 4.07
CA THR A 209 1.23 -9.05 3.86
C THR A 209 1.84 -9.79 5.02
N VAL A 210 2.72 -10.75 4.71
CA VAL A 210 3.53 -11.47 5.70
C VAL A 210 5.00 -11.25 5.40
N THR A 211 5.80 -11.13 6.46
CA THR A 211 7.25 -11.12 6.37
C THR A 211 7.79 -12.37 7.06
N ILE A 212 8.65 -13.11 6.39
CA ILE A 212 9.26 -14.34 6.92
C ILE A 212 10.77 -14.32 6.70
N GLU A 213 11.47 -15.08 7.52
CA GLU A 213 12.90 -15.33 7.31
C GLU A 213 13.05 -16.20 6.07
N LYS A 214 14.07 -15.90 5.25
CA LYS A 214 14.32 -16.67 4.04
C LYS A 214 14.80 -18.06 4.43
N GLU A 215 14.00 -19.08 4.17
CA GLU A 215 14.42 -20.47 4.32
C GLU A 215 15.46 -20.78 3.22
N TYR A 216 16.65 -21.24 3.62
CA TYR A 216 17.73 -21.66 2.72
C TYR A 216 17.56 -23.10 2.27
#